data_AF-A0A821G3B2-F1
#
_entry.id   AF-A0A821G3B2-F1
#
_cell.length_a   1.000
_cell.length_b   1.000
_cell.length_c   1.000
_cell.angle_alpha   90.00
_cell.angle_beta   90.00
_cell.angle_gamma   90.00
#
_symmetry.space_group_name_H-M   'P 1'
#
loop_
_entity.id
_entity.type
_entity.pdbx_description
1 polymer ?
#
loop_
_entity_poly.entity_id
_entity_poly.type
_entity_poly.pdbx_seq_one_letter_code
_entity_poly.pdbx_strand_id
1 'polypeptide(L)'
;MAVIELKAFGKAGIVAEEVISSIRTVLVYNGQEQEIHRSVSFFQALYETRRAAYGIWQIIDQVDAFSCFFLSQSSEINMGFDNDLEGDIQFSNVYFFYPHGQPVALVGSSGSGKSTCAQLLQRFYNPQSGSILIDGKEAKEYNLKWLREHIGVVNREPALFGFDLATDEQCT
;
A
#
# COMPACT_ATOMS: atom_id res chain seq x y z
N MET A 1 69.78 27.77 49.01
CA MET A 1 69.43 26.50 48.33
C MET A 1 67.94 26.41 47.99
N ALA A 2 67.02 26.73 48.93
CA ALA A 2 65.56 26.64 48.74
C ALA A 2 64.93 27.50 47.60
N VAL A 3 65.53 28.64 47.23
CA VAL A 3 64.98 29.55 46.20
C VAL A 3 65.10 28.98 44.77
N ILE A 4 66.10 28.15 44.51
CA ILE A 4 66.32 27.52 43.19
C ILE A 4 65.30 26.40 42.97
N GLU A 5 65.01 25.63 44.03
CA GLU A 5 63.98 24.60 44.01
C GLU A 5 62.60 25.20 43.77
N LEU A 6 62.25 26.32 44.43
CA LEU A 6 60.95 26.98 44.24
C LEU A 6 60.73 27.45 42.79
N LYS A 7 61.79 27.95 42.12
CA LYS A 7 61.73 28.31 40.69
C LYS A 7 61.60 27.09 39.78
N ALA A 8 62.22 25.97 40.14
CA ALA A 8 62.07 24.71 39.41
C ALA A 8 60.63 24.16 39.52
N PHE A 9 60.04 24.22 40.73
CA PHE A 9 58.64 23.82 40.95
C PHE A 9 57.65 24.71 40.20
N GLY A 10 57.86 26.03 40.16
CA GLY A 10 57.03 26.93 39.37
C GLY A 10 57.05 26.61 37.87
N LYS A 11 58.24 26.30 37.31
CA LYS A 11 58.38 25.87 35.91
C LYS A 11 57.70 24.53 35.65
N ALA A 12 57.86 23.57 36.55
CA ALA A 12 57.22 22.25 36.42
C ALA A 12 55.68 22.33 36.51
N GLY A 13 55.15 23.21 37.37
CA GLY A 13 53.71 23.44 37.50
C GLY A 13 53.07 24.02 36.24
N ILE A 14 53.75 24.97 35.58
CA ILE A 14 53.27 25.56 34.32
C ILE A 14 53.19 24.48 33.21
N VAL A 15 54.21 23.63 33.10
CA VAL A 15 54.22 22.53 32.11
C VAL A 15 53.12 21.51 32.41
N ALA A 16 52.87 21.21 33.69
CA ALA A 16 51.80 20.30 34.08
C ALA A 16 50.41 20.84 33.70
N GLU A 17 50.14 22.14 33.93
CA GLU A 17 48.89 22.79 33.54
C GLU A 17 48.67 22.79 32.02
N GLU A 18 49.73 22.99 31.23
CA GLU A 18 49.65 22.95 29.77
C GLU A 18 49.25 21.54 29.27
N VAL A 19 49.87 20.50 29.83
CA VAL A 19 49.55 19.09 29.51
C VAL A 19 48.12 18.74 29.91
N ILE A 20 47.67 19.17 31.09
CA ILE A 20 46.30 18.92 31.57
C ILE A 20 45.27 19.62 30.66
N SER A 21 45.57 20.83 30.19
CA SER A 21 44.72 21.57 29.25
C SER A 21 44.57 20.85 27.91
N SER A 22 45.67 20.32 27.35
CA SER A 22 45.63 19.51 26.13
C SER A 22 44.81 18.24 26.31
N ILE A 23 44.98 17.52 27.42
CA ILE A 23 44.20 16.29 27.71
C ILE A 23 42.71 16.60 27.83
N ARG A 24 42.34 17.68 28.55
CA ARG A 24 40.93 18.09 28.69
C ARG A 24 40.31 18.41 27.33
N THR A 25 41.06 19.02 26.43
CA THR A 25 40.58 19.37 25.09
C THR A 25 40.38 18.13 24.22
N VAL A 26 41.32 17.19 24.21
CA VAL A 26 41.22 15.93 23.45
C VAL A 26 40.06 15.05 23.93
N LEU A 27 39.79 14.99 25.24
CA LEU A 27 38.64 14.27 25.78
C LEU A 27 37.31 14.91 25.34
N VAL A 28 37.22 16.24 25.32
CA VAL A 28 36.04 16.96 24.82
C VAL A 28 35.82 16.71 23.33
N TYR A 29 36.88 16.79 22.51
CA TYR A 29 36.79 16.53 21.07
C TYR A 29 36.39 15.09 20.73
N ASN A 30 36.99 14.09 21.39
CA ASN A 30 36.59 12.68 21.20
C ASN A 30 35.15 12.42 21.64
N GLY A 31 34.67 13.09 22.70
CA GLY A 31 33.27 13.05 23.11
C GLY A 31 32.32 13.68 22.08
N GLN A 32 32.73 14.78 21.42
CA GLN A 32 31.93 15.42 20.37
C GLN A 32 31.81 14.53 19.11
N GLU A 33 32.90 13.92 18.66
CA GLU A 33 32.88 13.02 17.50
C GLU A 33 31.92 11.82 17.71
N GLN A 34 31.94 11.21 18.89
CA GLN A 34 31.06 10.08 19.22
C GLN A 34 29.58 10.50 19.27
N GLU A 35 29.27 11.68 19.81
CA GLU A 35 27.89 12.17 19.91
C GLU A 35 27.32 12.61 18.55
N ILE A 36 28.17 13.18 17.68
CA ILE A 36 27.82 13.48 16.28
C ILE A 36 27.54 12.18 15.53
N HIS A 37 28.41 11.18 15.64
CA HIS A 37 28.23 9.89 14.99
C HIS A 37 26.92 9.21 15.43
N ARG A 38 26.61 9.27 16.73
CA ARG A 38 25.35 8.73 17.29
C ARG A 38 24.12 9.49 16.75
N SER A 39 24.21 10.80 16.63
CA SER A 39 23.15 11.65 16.08
C SER A 39 22.90 11.35 14.60
N VAL A 40 23.96 11.22 13.79
CA VAL A 40 23.86 10.86 12.35
C VAL A 40 23.20 9.49 12.17
N SER A 41 23.63 8.50 12.96
CA SER A 41 23.04 7.15 12.97
C SER A 41 21.54 7.18 13.28
N PHE A 42 21.15 7.99 14.27
CA PHE A 42 19.76 8.17 14.67
C PHE A 42 18.91 8.83 13.57
N PHE A 43 19.42 9.89 12.94
CA PHE A 43 18.71 10.57 11.84
C PHE A 43 18.56 9.67 10.60
N GLN A 44 19.55 8.84 10.30
CA GLN A 44 19.46 7.88 9.20
C GLN A 44 18.36 6.84 9.45
N ALA A 45 18.30 6.28 10.66
CA ALA A 45 17.25 5.35 11.05
C ALA A 45 15.84 5.98 11.00
N LEU A 46 15.71 7.25 11.42
CA LEU A 46 14.45 8.00 11.30
C LEU A 46 14.04 8.22 9.84
N TYR A 47 15.00 8.57 8.98
CA TYR A 47 14.75 8.78 7.56
C TYR A 47 14.28 7.49 6.86
N GLU A 48 14.94 6.37 7.14
CA GLU A 48 14.57 5.05 6.61
C GLU A 48 13.19 4.60 7.10
N THR A 49 12.92 4.75 8.40
CA THR A 49 11.61 4.43 8.99
C THR A 49 10.51 5.26 8.35
N ARG A 50 10.76 6.56 8.15
CA ARG A 50 9.79 7.47 7.52
C ARG A 50 9.53 7.10 6.06
N ARG A 51 10.57 6.73 5.29
CA ARG A 51 10.42 6.25 3.91
C ARG A 51 9.60 4.96 3.81
N ALA A 52 9.86 4.00 4.69
CA ALA A 52 9.10 2.75 4.71
C ALA A 52 7.62 3.00 5.09
N ALA A 53 7.38 3.89 6.07
CA ALA A 53 6.03 4.27 6.48
C ALA A 53 5.25 4.98 5.36
N TYR A 54 5.92 5.79 4.54
CA TYR A 54 5.26 6.42 3.38
C TYR A 54 4.72 5.40 2.39
N GLY A 55 5.43 4.31 2.12
CA GLY A 55 4.93 3.25 1.23
C GLY A 55 3.68 2.57 1.78
N ILE A 56 3.64 2.29 3.09
CA ILE A 56 2.45 1.71 3.74
C ILE A 56 1.28 2.71 3.73
N TRP A 57 1.55 3.96 4.08
CA TRP A 57 0.52 5.01 4.11
C TRP A 57 -0.08 5.26 2.73
N GLN A 58 0.74 5.25 1.68
CA GLN A 58 0.28 5.35 0.29
C GLN A 58 -0.64 4.20 -0.15
N ILE A 59 -0.53 3.03 0.47
CA ILE A 59 -1.41 1.88 0.19
C ILE A 59 -2.70 2.00 1.00
N ILE A 60 -2.61 2.41 2.27
CA ILE A 60 -3.77 2.55 3.16
C ILE A 60 -4.70 3.68 2.70
N ASP A 61 -4.15 4.79 2.23
CA ASP A 61 -4.93 5.93 1.74
C ASP A 61 -5.48 5.72 0.31
N GLN A 62 -5.24 4.55 -0.31
CA GLN A 62 -5.94 4.20 -1.54
C GLN A 62 -7.41 3.97 -1.21
N VAL A 63 -8.23 4.93 -1.60
CA VAL A 63 -9.66 4.72 -1.71
C VAL A 63 -9.87 3.68 -2.79
N ASP A 64 -10.45 2.53 -2.45
CA ASP A 64 -10.84 1.52 -3.43
C ASP A 64 -11.56 2.21 -4.60
N ALA A 65 -11.12 1.95 -5.84
CA ALA A 65 -11.75 2.51 -7.04
C ALA A 65 -13.28 2.27 -7.06
N PHE A 66 -13.72 1.20 -6.40
CA PHE A 66 -15.13 0.88 -6.17
C PHE A 66 -15.86 1.88 -5.25
N SER A 67 -15.22 2.35 -4.18
CA SER A 67 -15.76 3.36 -3.26
C SER A 67 -15.74 4.76 -3.88
N CYS A 68 -14.73 5.06 -4.70
CA CYS A 68 -14.62 6.36 -5.36
C CYS A 68 -15.78 6.65 -6.32
N PHE A 69 -16.33 5.62 -6.98
CA PHE A 69 -17.54 5.75 -7.82
C PHE A 69 -18.80 6.16 -7.04
N PHE A 70 -18.90 5.76 -5.77
CA PHE A 70 -20.00 6.19 -4.90
C PHE A 70 -19.84 7.66 -4.47
N LEU A 71 -18.60 8.10 -4.24
CA LEU A 71 -18.29 9.49 -3.88
C LEU A 71 -18.39 10.45 -5.07
N SER A 72 -18.13 9.99 -6.29
CA SER A 72 -18.21 10.83 -7.50
C SER A 72 -19.64 11.24 -7.87
N GLN A 73 -20.67 10.58 -7.34
CA GLN A 73 -22.05 11.08 -7.46
C GLN A 73 -22.36 12.23 -6.49
N SER A 74 -21.50 12.51 -5.51
CA SER A 74 -21.80 13.43 -4.40
C SER A 74 -21.08 14.78 -4.47
N SER A 75 -20.07 14.95 -5.32
CA SER A 75 -19.37 16.23 -5.48
C SER A 75 -18.50 16.25 -6.74
N GLU A 76 -18.55 17.34 -7.48
CA GLU A 76 -17.67 17.68 -8.62
C GLU A 76 -16.19 17.69 -8.21
N ILE A 77 -15.56 16.52 -8.16
CA ILE A 77 -14.10 16.42 -8.01
C ILE A 77 -13.58 15.59 -9.18
N ASN A 78 -13.25 16.33 -10.25
CA ASN A 78 -12.58 15.81 -11.42
C ASN A 78 -11.07 15.69 -11.11
N MET A 79 -10.70 14.69 -10.31
CA MET A 79 -9.29 14.31 -10.18
C MET A 79 -8.95 13.42 -11.37
N GLY A 80 -8.24 14.02 -12.33
CA GLY A 80 -7.72 13.32 -13.51
C GLY A 80 -6.76 12.23 -13.09
N PHE A 81 -7.26 10.99 -13.08
CA PHE A 81 -6.42 9.80 -13.14
C PHE A 81 -6.09 9.58 -14.61
N ASP A 82 -4.83 9.79 -14.98
CA ASP A 82 -4.31 9.46 -16.30
C ASP A 82 -4.26 7.92 -16.40
N ASN A 83 -5.39 7.33 -16.79
CA ASN A 83 -5.53 5.90 -17.03
C ASN A 83 -4.99 5.59 -18.44
N ASP A 84 -3.66 5.64 -18.61
CA ASP A 84 -2.97 5.47 -19.90
C ASP A 84 -3.07 4.04 -20.49
N LEU A 85 -3.96 3.23 -19.91
CA LEU A 85 -4.44 1.94 -20.41
C LEU A 85 -5.97 2.00 -20.48
N GLU A 86 -6.51 2.71 -21.47
CA GLU A 86 -7.90 2.56 -21.88
C GLU A 86 -8.06 1.22 -22.60
N GLY A 87 -8.13 0.14 -21.82
CA GLY A 87 -8.75 -1.09 -22.27
C GLY A 87 -10.24 -0.82 -22.46
N ASP A 88 -10.62 -0.25 -23.61
CA ASP A 88 -11.99 0.16 -23.91
C ASP A 88 -12.86 -1.09 -24.16
N ILE A 89 -13.29 -1.73 -23.07
CA ILE A 89 -14.21 -2.86 -23.12
C ILE A 89 -15.63 -2.30 -23.25
N GLN A 90 -16.04 -2.05 -24.49
CA GLN A 90 -17.40 -1.60 -24.79
C GLN A 90 -18.37 -2.76 -24.98
N PHE A 91 -19.44 -2.75 -24.19
CA PHE A 91 -20.67 -3.50 -24.46
C PHE A 91 -21.76 -2.55 -24.92
N SER A 92 -22.22 -2.71 -26.16
CA SER A 92 -23.27 -1.89 -26.74
C SER A 92 -24.56 -2.70 -26.87
N ASN A 93 -25.64 -2.24 -26.22
CA ASN A 93 -26.99 -2.81 -26.34
C ASN A 93 -27.08 -4.33 -26.07
N VAL A 94 -26.42 -4.79 -25.01
CA VAL A 94 -26.49 -6.19 -24.58
C VAL A 94 -27.69 -6.37 -23.66
N TYR A 95 -28.66 -7.17 -24.11
CA TYR A 95 -29.84 -7.54 -23.32
C TYR A 95 -29.89 -9.05 -23.20
N PHE A 96 -29.92 -9.56 -21.97
CA PHE A 96 -30.23 -10.96 -21.70
C PHE A 96 -31.14 -11.02 -20.47
N PHE A 97 -32.19 -11.82 -20.58
CA PHE A 97 -33.10 -12.12 -19.48
C PHE A 97 -33.00 -13.60 -19.17
N TYR A 98 -32.79 -13.92 -17.90
CA TYR A 98 -32.59 -15.27 -17.45
C TYR A 98 -33.67 -15.66 -16.42
N PRO A 99 -34.58 -16.60 -16.75
CA PRO A 99 -35.55 -17.10 -15.79
C PRO A 99 -34.90 -18.06 -14.79
N HIS A 100 -35.34 -18.00 -13.54
CA HIS A 100 -34.81 -18.82 -12.46
C HIS A 100 -34.85 -20.33 -12.78
N GLY A 101 -33.74 -21.02 -12.54
CA GLY A 101 -33.65 -22.49 -12.56
C GLY A 101 -33.35 -23.14 -13.93
N GLN A 102 -32.94 -22.38 -14.95
CA GLN A 102 -32.57 -22.94 -16.25
C GLN A 102 -31.06 -22.86 -16.55
N PRO A 103 -30.41 -23.89 -17.10
CA PRO A 103 -29.03 -23.73 -17.54
C PRO A 103 -28.97 -22.79 -18.75
N VAL A 104 -28.19 -21.70 -18.66
CA VAL A 104 -27.90 -20.79 -19.78
C VAL A 104 -26.42 -20.80 -20.09
N ALA A 105 -26.10 -20.88 -21.38
CA ALA A 105 -24.73 -20.84 -21.88
C ALA A 105 -24.50 -19.57 -22.71
N LEU A 106 -23.46 -18.81 -22.35
CA LEU A 106 -22.98 -17.69 -23.15
C LEU A 106 -21.84 -18.17 -24.07
N VAL A 107 -22.09 -18.21 -25.38
CA VAL A 107 -21.16 -18.75 -26.39
C VAL A 107 -20.74 -17.65 -27.36
N GLY A 108 -19.47 -17.65 -27.77
CA GLY A 108 -18.90 -16.67 -28.70
C GLY A 108 -17.41 -16.89 -28.93
N SER A 109 -16.86 -16.26 -29.96
CA SER A 109 -15.44 -16.29 -30.33
C SER A 109 -14.51 -15.79 -29.20
N SER A 110 -13.24 -16.17 -29.22
CA SER A 110 -12.27 -15.63 -28.24
C SER A 110 -12.25 -14.10 -28.31
N GLY A 111 -12.17 -13.42 -27.15
CA GLY A 111 -12.24 -11.96 -27.08
C GLY A 111 -13.64 -11.35 -27.19
N SER A 112 -14.71 -12.13 -27.38
CA SER A 112 -16.09 -11.61 -27.48
C SER A 112 -16.69 -11.05 -26.17
N GLY A 113 -15.90 -10.89 -25.11
CA GLY A 113 -16.37 -10.36 -23.83
C GLY A 113 -17.10 -11.34 -22.89
N LYS A 114 -17.10 -12.66 -23.16
CA LYS A 114 -17.78 -13.66 -22.28
C LYS A 114 -17.36 -13.57 -20.81
N SER A 115 -16.05 -13.54 -20.57
CA SER A 115 -15.49 -13.43 -19.21
C SER A 115 -15.86 -12.08 -18.58
N THR A 116 -15.89 -11.01 -19.37
CA THR A 116 -16.27 -9.68 -18.89
C THR A 116 -17.76 -9.62 -18.51
N CYS A 117 -18.66 -10.29 -19.25
CA CYS A 117 -20.06 -10.43 -18.85
C CYS A 117 -20.20 -11.14 -17.48
N ALA A 118 -19.43 -12.21 -17.25
CA ALA A 118 -19.41 -12.89 -15.96
C ALA A 118 -18.88 -11.98 -14.84
N GLN A 119 -17.84 -11.19 -15.12
CA GLN A 119 -17.27 -10.21 -14.18
C GLN A 119 -18.24 -9.07 -13.85
N LEU A 120 -19.02 -8.59 -14.81
CA LEU A 120 -20.08 -7.60 -14.59
C LEU A 120 -21.19 -8.15 -13.69
N LEU A 121 -21.59 -9.41 -13.88
CA LEU A 121 -22.59 -10.08 -13.04
C LEU A 121 -22.09 -10.29 -11.60
N GLN A 122 -20.80 -10.60 -11.43
CA GLN A 122 -20.12 -10.68 -10.13
C GLN A 122 -19.78 -9.30 -9.52
N ARG A 123 -20.15 -8.22 -10.21
CA ARG A 123 -19.91 -6.83 -9.82
C ARG A 123 -18.42 -6.56 -9.55
N PHE A 124 -17.53 -7.15 -10.35
CA PHE A 124 -16.13 -6.74 -10.44
C PHE A 124 -15.99 -5.40 -11.17
N TYR A 125 -16.91 -5.12 -12.09
CA TYR A 125 -17.06 -3.82 -12.75
C TYR A 125 -18.51 -3.34 -12.64
N ASN A 126 -18.70 -2.03 -12.61
CA ASN A 126 -20.03 -1.42 -12.73
C ASN A 126 -20.25 -1.01 -14.20
N PRO A 127 -21.43 -1.24 -14.79
CA PRO A 127 -21.73 -0.72 -16.11
C PRO A 127 -21.74 0.82 -16.06
N GLN A 128 -21.08 1.45 -17.04
CA GLN A 128 -21.11 2.90 -17.24
C GLN A 128 -22.50 3.40 -17.63
N SER A 129 -23.30 2.55 -18.30
CA SER A 129 -24.64 2.86 -18.76
C SER A 129 -25.53 1.61 -18.71
N GLY A 130 -26.81 1.77 -18.41
CA GLY A 130 -27.75 0.66 -18.17
C GLY A 130 -27.71 0.12 -16.75
N SER A 131 -28.44 -0.98 -16.51
CA SER A 131 -28.53 -1.63 -15.20
C SER A 131 -28.48 -3.15 -15.32
N ILE A 132 -27.95 -3.79 -14.28
CA ILE A 132 -27.96 -5.25 -14.12
C ILE A 132 -28.93 -5.53 -12.98
N LEU A 133 -29.96 -6.30 -13.25
CA LEU A 133 -31.02 -6.62 -12.30
C LEU A 133 -30.88 -8.07 -11.86
N ILE A 134 -30.86 -8.29 -10.54
CA ILE A 134 -30.88 -9.61 -9.91
C ILE A 134 -32.17 -9.66 -9.10
N ASP A 135 -33.07 -10.58 -9.46
CA ASP A 135 -34.41 -10.70 -8.89
C ASP A 135 -35.23 -9.40 -8.94
N GLY A 136 -35.07 -8.64 -10.03
CA GLY A 136 -35.78 -7.37 -10.24
C GLY A 136 -35.23 -6.17 -9.46
N LYS A 137 -34.16 -6.36 -8.68
CA LYS A 137 -33.46 -5.31 -7.93
C LYS A 137 -32.10 -5.04 -8.55
N GLU A 138 -31.62 -3.80 -8.56
CA GLU A 138 -30.31 -3.52 -9.14
C GLU A 138 -29.19 -4.23 -8.38
N ALA A 139 -28.25 -4.84 -9.11
CA ALA A 139 -27.05 -5.48 -8.56
C ALA A 139 -26.25 -4.52 -7.65
N LYS A 140 -26.36 -3.20 -7.90
CA LYS A 140 -25.71 -2.14 -7.14
C LYS A 140 -26.24 -2.00 -5.70
N GLU A 141 -27.49 -2.36 -5.47
CA GLU A 141 -28.16 -2.25 -4.17
C GLU A 141 -27.90 -3.43 -3.24
N TYR A 142 -27.34 -4.53 -3.76
CA TYR A 142 -26.93 -5.66 -2.93
C TYR A 142 -25.60 -5.37 -2.22
N ASN A 143 -25.43 -5.93 -1.03
CA ASN A 143 -24.14 -5.96 -0.37
C ASN A 143 -23.17 -6.83 -1.20
N LEU A 144 -21.96 -6.32 -1.48
CA LEU A 144 -20.99 -7.02 -2.34
C LEU A 144 -20.61 -8.40 -1.82
N LYS A 145 -20.39 -8.51 -0.50
CA LYS A 145 -20.00 -9.77 0.15
C LYS A 145 -21.12 -10.79 0.02
N TRP A 146 -22.34 -10.40 0.39
CA TRP A 146 -23.51 -11.26 0.26
C TRP A 146 -23.74 -11.71 -1.19
N LEU A 147 -23.62 -10.79 -2.16
CA LEU A 147 -23.82 -11.12 -3.57
C LEU A 147 -22.81 -12.19 -4.06
N ARG A 148 -21.54 -12.05 -3.68
CA ARG A 148 -20.49 -13.00 -4.08
C ARG A 148 -20.60 -14.34 -3.36
N GLU A 149 -21.10 -14.38 -2.13
CA GLU A 149 -21.40 -15.63 -1.41
C GLU A 149 -22.50 -16.46 -2.10
N HIS A 150 -23.38 -15.83 -2.88
CA HIS A 150 -24.48 -16.50 -3.58
C HIS A 150 -24.17 -16.79 -5.06
N ILE A 151 -22.97 -16.47 -5.54
CA ILE A 151 -22.53 -16.72 -6.92
C ILE A 151 -21.29 -17.62 -6.88
N GLY A 152 -21.46 -18.90 -7.19
CA GLY A 152 -20.33 -19.81 -7.42
C GLY A 152 -19.70 -19.57 -8.78
N VAL A 153 -18.37 -19.46 -8.83
CA VAL A 153 -17.61 -19.20 -10.06
C VAL A 153 -16.57 -20.29 -10.25
N VAL A 154 -16.58 -20.92 -11.44
CA VAL A 154 -15.56 -21.89 -11.82
C VAL A 154 -14.70 -21.29 -12.92
N ASN A 155 -13.44 -20.99 -12.59
CA ASN A 155 -12.48 -20.44 -13.54
C ASN A 155 -11.76 -21.54 -14.32
N ARG A 156 -11.34 -21.24 -15.55
CA ARG A 156 -10.58 -22.18 -16.39
C ARG A 156 -9.19 -22.51 -15.81
N GLU A 157 -8.58 -21.54 -15.15
CA GLU A 157 -7.33 -21.70 -14.40
C GLU A 157 -7.66 -21.40 -12.93
N PRO A 158 -7.89 -22.43 -12.11
CA PRO A 158 -8.15 -22.22 -10.69
C PRO A 158 -6.88 -21.71 -10.01
N ALA A 159 -7.01 -20.65 -9.22
CA ALA A 159 -5.93 -20.16 -8.38
C ALA A 159 -5.86 -21.06 -7.14
N LEU A 160 -4.97 -22.06 -7.17
CA LEU A 160 -4.63 -22.83 -5.97
C LEU A 160 -3.72 -21.98 -5.09
N PHE A 161 -4.16 -21.68 -3.87
CA PHE A 161 -3.27 -21.15 -2.86
C PHE A 161 -2.36 -22.28 -2.37
N GLY A 162 -1.10 -21.97 -2.01
CA GLY A 162 -0.08 -22.97 -1.63
C GLY A 162 -0.32 -23.69 -0.29
N PHE A 163 -1.56 -24.04 0.01
CA PHE A 163 -2.01 -24.74 1.22
C PHE A 163 -2.50 -26.16 0.87
N ASP A 164 -2.77 -26.96 1.90
CA ASP A 164 -3.27 -28.32 1.73
C ASP A 164 -4.66 -28.35 1.06
N LEU A 165 -4.87 -29.35 0.21
CA LEU A 165 -6.08 -29.56 -0.61
C LEU A 165 -7.40 -29.45 0.18
N ALA A 166 -7.42 -29.89 1.43
CA ALA A 166 -8.62 -29.85 2.28
C ALA A 166 -9.04 -28.42 2.67
N THR A 167 -8.15 -27.46 2.57
CA THR A 167 -8.38 -26.05 2.94
C THR A 167 -8.85 -25.23 1.74
N ASP A 168 -8.43 -25.59 0.53
CA ASP A 168 -8.74 -24.87 -0.71
C ASP A 168 -10.22 -25.08 -1.13
N GLU A 169 -10.78 -26.26 -0.85
CA GLU A 169 -12.21 -26.56 -1.07
C GLU A 169 -13.17 -25.69 -0.24
N GLN A 170 -12.69 -25.01 0.81
CA GLN A 170 -13.50 -24.12 1.65
C GLN A 170 -13.38 -22.63 1.27
N CYS A 171 -12.43 -22.27 0.40
CA CYS A 171 -12.14 -20.88 0.01
C CYS A 171 -12.60 -20.51 -1.41
N THR A 172 -13.17 -21.46 -2.17
CA THR A 172 -13.72 -21.23 -3.52
C THR A 172 -15.23 -21.05 -3.48
#